data_AF-A5UY43-F1
#
_entry.id   AF-A5UY43-F1
#
_cell.length_a   1.000
_cell.length_b   1.000
_cell.length_c   1.000
_cell.angle_alpha   90.00
_cell.angle_beta   90.00
_cell.angle_gamma   90.00
#
_symmetry.space_group_name_H-M   'P 1'
#
loop_
_entity.id
_entity.type
_entity.pdbx_description
1 polymer ?
#
loop_
_entity_poly.entity_id
_entity_poly.type
_entity_poly.pdbx_seq_one_letter_code
_entity_poly.pdbx_strand_id
1 'polypeptide(L)'
;MWRRRLILILTVIAAVEIVALGIRGFLAETLITPLLYLIWGAVRIFESIPQGIIWLTFVLAASIVALVSVWGGRRNDAQHADAGAPRGRVYEWQRLVALAQRHDYSRWRLAQRLMILLAETMAARERVELRVARQRIATGMIDAPQDVVDFLRAGADSYRPRRSIFLQRGESALDVDLDQVVAAVERLARGENRE
;
A
#
# COMPACT_ATOMS: atom_id res chain seq x y z
N MET A 1 -79.14 0.17 -25.05
CA MET A 1 -77.70 -0.11 -24.81
C MET A 1 -76.93 1.05 -24.17
N TRP A 2 -77.24 2.31 -24.48
CA TRP A 2 -76.54 3.50 -23.95
C TRP A 2 -76.59 3.66 -22.42
N ARG A 3 -77.76 3.46 -21.81
CA ARG A 3 -77.94 3.54 -20.33
C ARG A 3 -77.08 2.54 -19.55
N ARG A 4 -76.92 1.32 -20.07
CA ARG A 4 -76.07 0.28 -19.45
C ARG A 4 -74.59 0.64 -19.53
N ARG A 5 -74.15 1.27 -20.63
CA ARG A 5 -72.78 1.77 -20.78
C ARG A 5 -72.50 2.95 -19.83
N LEU A 6 -73.46 3.88 -19.69
CA LEU A 6 -73.33 4.99 -18.74
C LEU A 6 -73.22 4.51 -17.29
N ILE A 7 -74.05 3.54 -16.87
CA ILE A 7 -73.98 2.97 -15.52
C ILE A 7 -72.63 2.28 -15.32
N LEU A 8 -72.15 1.50 -16.29
CA LEU A 8 -70.83 0.85 -16.19
C LEU A 8 -69.69 1.85 -16.06
N ILE A 9 -69.69 2.93 -16.86
CA ILE A 9 -68.66 3.97 -16.78
C ILE A 9 -68.68 4.64 -15.40
N LEU A 10 -69.87 4.97 -14.89
CA LEU A 10 -70.02 5.64 -13.60
C LEU A 10 -69.58 4.74 -12.44
N THR A 11 -69.88 3.44 -12.51
CA THR A 11 -69.40 2.45 -11.54
C THR A 11 -67.88 2.29 -11.57
N VAL A 12 -67.27 2.29 -12.76
CA VAL A 12 -65.81 2.21 -12.90
C VAL A 12 -65.14 3.46 -12.33
N ILE A 13 -65.68 4.65 -12.62
CA ILE A 13 -65.15 5.91 -12.06
C ILE A 13 -65.22 5.89 -10.52
N ALA A 14 -66.37 5.50 -9.96
CA ALA A 14 -66.52 5.39 -8.51
C ALA A 14 -65.55 4.36 -7.89
N ALA A 15 -65.34 3.22 -8.55
CA ALA A 15 -64.40 2.21 -8.09
C ALA A 15 -62.94 2.72 -8.11
N VAL A 16 -62.54 3.43 -9.16
CA VAL A 16 -61.20 4.04 -9.26
C VAL A 16 -60.98 5.07 -8.17
N GLU A 17 -61.97 5.93 -7.89
CA GLU A 17 -61.86 6.96 -6.85
C GLU A 17 -61.71 6.33 -5.45
N ILE A 18 -62.47 5.29 -5.15
CA ILE A 18 -62.37 4.56 -3.88
C ILE A 18 -60.98 3.93 -3.71
N VAL A 19 -60.46 3.30 -4.77
CA VAL A 19 -59.11 2.71 -4.76
C VAL A 19 -58.05 3.80 -4.60
N ALA A 20 -58.18 4.93 -5.29
CA ALA A 20 -57.25 6.06 -5.19
C ALA A 20 -57.21 6.66 -3.77
N LEU A 21 -58.38 6.81 -3.13
CA LEU A 21 -58.49 7.26 -1.74
C LEU A 21 -57.85 6.25 -0.77
N GLY A 22 -58.08 4.95 -0.99
CA GLY A 22 -57.46 3.88 -0.21
C GLY A 22 -55.93 3.88 -0.31
N ILE A 23 -55.39 4.02 -1.52
CA ILE A 23 -53.94 4.11 -1.75
C ILE A 23 -53.38 5.35 -1.08
N ARG A 24 -54.04 6.51 -1.18
CA ARG A 24 -53.57 7.77 -0.58
C ARG A 24 -53.51 7.70 0.94
N GLY A 25 -54.54 7.13 1.58
CA GLY A 25 -54.55 6.89 3.03
C GLY A 25 -53.47 5.91 3.44
N PHE A 26 -53.36 4.79 2.71
CA PHE A 26 -52.35 3.77 2.99
C PHE A 26 -50.92 4.28 2.81
N LEU A 27 -50.63 5.06 1.76
CA LEU A 27 -49.30 5.68 1.55
C LEU A 27 -48.98 6.70 2.66
N ALA A 28 -49.97 7.51 3.04
CA ALA A 28 -49.77 8.53 4.07
C ALA A 28 -49.45 7.92 5.43
N GLU A 29 -50.20 6.89 5.84
CA GLU A 29 -50.03 6.26 7.14
C GLU A 29 -48.86 5.26 7.17
N THR A 30 -48.63 4.51 6.08
CA THR A 30 -47.61 3.45 6.04
C THR A 30 -46.24 3.95 5.61
N LEU A 31 -46.16 4.99 4.79
CA LEU A 31 -44.89 5.49 4.26
C LEU A 31 -44.56 6.90 4.76
N ILE A 32 -45.47 7.86 4.55
CA ILE A 32 -45.15 9.27 4.76
C ILE A 32 -45.00 9.58 6.25
N THR A 33 -45.96 9.14 7.06
CA THR A 33 -45.98 9.39 8.52
C THR A 33 -44.76 8.78 9.22
N PRO A 34 -44.41 7.49 9.04
CA PRO A 34 -43.22 6.91 9.68
C PRO A 34 -41.93 7.53 9.17
N LEU A 35 -41.85 7.90 7.88
CA LEU A 35 -40.67 8.59 7.34
C LEU A 35 -40.51 9.98 7.97
N LEU A 36 -41.61 10.70 8.20
CA LEU A 36 -41.60 12.00 8.86
C LEU A 36 -41.14 11.89 10.32
N TYR A 37 -41.61 10.87 11.04
CA TYR A 37 -41.14 10.58 12.40
C TYR A 37 -39.66 10.18 12.44
N LEU A 38 -39.19 9.40 11.46
CA LEU A 38 -37.77 9.06 11.31
C LEU A 38 -36.91 10.31 11.11
N ILE A 39 -37.31 11.19 10.20
CA ILE A 39 -36.60 12.46 9.94
C ILE A 39 -36.61 13.33 11.18
N TRP A 40 -37.77 13.51 11.82
CA TRP A 40 -37.89 14.31 13.03
C TRP A 40 -37.03 13.77 14.17
N GLY A 41 -37.05 12.45 14.39
CA GLY A 41 -36.20 11.78 15.36
C GLY A 41 -34.71 11.97 15.05
N ALA A 42 -34.31 11.84 13.79
CA ALA A 42 -32.94 12.08 13.36
C ALA A 42 -32.51 13.52 13.63
N VAL A 43 -33.31 14.51 13.24
CA VAL A 43 -33.04 15.94 13.52
C VAL A 43 -32.91 16.16 15.02
N ARG A 44 -33.80 15.56 15.82
CA ARG A 44 -33.75 15.74 17.27
C ARG A 44 -32.51 15.12 17.91
N ILE A 45 -32.05 13.98 17.41
CA ILE A 45 -30.77 13.38 17.83
C ILE A 45 -29.62 14.31 17.46
N PHE A 46 -29.59 14.87 16.25
CA PHE A 46 -28.56 15.81 15.82
C PHE A 46 -28.55 17.10 16.66
N GLU A 47 -29.70 17.67 16.97
CA GLU A 47 -29.82 18.84 17.85
C GLU A 47 -29.42 18.54 19.29
N SER A 48 -29.55 17.28 19.73
CA SER A 48 -29.14 16.85 21.07
C SER A 48 -27.62 16.72 21.20
N ILE A 49 -26.88 16.71 20.09
CA ILE A 49 -25.42 16.71 20.11
C ILE A 49 -24.97 18.15 20.37
N PRO A 50 -24.33 18.42 21.53
CA PRO A 50 -23.79 19.75 21.80
C PRO A 50 -22.80 20.11 20.70
N GLN A 51 -22.94 21.32 20.14
CA GLN A 51 -22.07 21.81 19.06
C GLN A 51 -20.58 21.70 19.42
N GLY A 52 -20.24 21.80 20.71
CA GLY A 52 -18.89 21.58 21.23
C GLY A 52 -18.32 20.18 20.96
N ILE A 53 -19.15 19.13 20.94
CA ILE A 53 -18.69 17.76 20.63
C ILE A 53 -18.28 17.65 19.16
N ILE A 54 -19.03 18.27 18.25
CA ILE A 54 -18.70 18.30 16.81
C ILE A 54 -17.38 19.03 16.59
N TRP A 55 -17.19 20.18 17.25
CA TRP A 55 -15.92 20.90 17.20
C TRP A 55 -14.78 20.13 17.83
N LEU A 56 -15.03 19.44 18.94
CA LEU A 56 -14.03 18.62 19.62
C LEU A 56 -13.58 17.45 18.72
N THR A 57 -14.52 16.73 18.10
CA THR A 57 -14.18 15.63 17.19
C THR A 57 -13.46 16.13 15.95
N PHE A 58 -13.87 17.28 15.40
CA PHE A 58 -13.18 17.90 14.27
C PHE A 58 -11.74 18.30 14.64
N VAL A 59 -11.55 19.01 15.76
CA VAL A 59 -10.22 19.42 16.25
C VAL A 59 -9.36 18.21 16.58
N LEU A 60 -9.92 17.18 17.19
CA LEU A 60 -9.21 15.94 17.49
C LEU A 60 -8.77 15.23 16.20
N ALA A 61 -9.67 15.08 15.22
CA ALA A 61 -9.35 14.49 13.93
C ALA A 61 -8.29 15.30 13.18
N ALA A 62 -8.44 16.63 13.13
CA ALA A 62 -7.46 17.52 12.54
C ALA A 62 -6.10 17.45 13.25
N SER A 63 -6.09 17.32 14.58
CA SER A 63 -4.86 17.16 15.36
C SER A 63 -4.20 15.81 15.08
N ILE A 64 -4.96 14.71 15.00
CA ILE A 64 -4.43 13.40 14.61
C ILE A 64 -3.84 13.47 13.21
N VAL A 65 -4.55 14.06 12.25
CA VAL A 65 -4.04 14.26 10.89
C VAL A 65 -2.77 15.10 10.89
N ALA A 66 -2.71 16.18 11.67
CA ALA A 66 -1.52 17.01 11.81
C ALA A 66 -0.35 16.25 12.44
N LEU A 67 -0.58 15.48 13.51
CA LEU A 67 0.42 14.63 14.16
C LEU A 67 0.95 13.55 13.21
N VAL A 68 0.05 12.87 12.49
CA VAL A 68 0.40 11.88 11.47
C VAL A 68 1.11 12.54 10.29
N SER A 69 0.75 13.76 9.92
CA SER A 69 1.40 14.53 8.86
C SER A 69 2.80 14.99 9.26
N VAL A 70 3.01 15.43 10.50
CA VAL A 70 4.33 15.83 11.02
C VAL A 70 5.24 14.61 11.22
N TRP A 71 4.74 13.51 11.79
CA TRP A 71 5.52 12.29 11.96
C TRP A 71 5.69 11.48 10.66
N GLY A 72 4.71 11.53 9.76
CA GLY A 72 4.75 10.90 8.44
C GLY A 72 5.50 11.73 7.39
N GLY A 73 5.53 13.05 7.53
CA GLY A 73 6.19 14.01 6.62
C GLY A 73 7.71 13.93 6.65
N ARG A 74 8.31 13.47 7.76
CA ARG A 74 9.76 13.18 7.83
C ARG A 74 10.20 12.03 6.91
N ARG A 75 9.27 11.29 6.29
CA ARG A 75 9.60 10.29 5.25
C ARG A 75 9.62 10.85 3.82
N ASN A 76 9.14 12.06 3.57
CA ASN A 76 9.04 12.62 2.21
C ASN A 76 9.71 13.99 1.99
N ASP A 77 10.13 14.70 3.05
CA ASP A 77 10.80 16.01 2.92
C ASP A 77 12.26 15.94 2.42
N ALA A 78 12.81 14.75 2.17
CA ALA A 78 14.10 14.63 1.48
C ALA A 78 14.03 15.00 -0.02
N GLN A 79 12.83 15.25 -0.56
CA GLN A 79 12.64 15.41 -2.01
C GLN A 79 12.51 16.87 -2.48
N HIS A 80 12.32 17.87 -1.60
CA HIS A 80 12.12 19.26 -2.05
C HIS A 80 12.98 20.33 -1.35
N ALA A 81 13.82 19.99 -0.37
CA ALA A 81 14.66 20.98 0.33
C ALA A 81 16.11 21.10 -0.18
N ASP A 82 16.55 20.33 -1.18
CA ASP A 82 17.97 20.24 -1.56
C ASP A 82 18.15 20.12 -3.09
N ALA A 83 17.59 21.06 -3.84
CA ALA A 83 17.86 21.21 -5.26
C ALA A 83 19.27 21.79 -5.56
N GLY A 84 20.12 21.99 -4.54
CA GLY A 84 21.40 22.72 -4.67
C GLY A 84 22.68 21.94 -4.38
N ALA A 85 22.64 20.75 -3.79
CA ALA A 85 23.85 19.98 -3.49
C ALA A 85 24.05 18.88 -4.54
N PRO A 86 25.22 18.78 -5.22
CA PRO A 86 25.57 17.61 -6.00
C PRO A 86 25.74 16.43 -5.03
N ARG A 87 24.64 15.74 -4.75
CA ARG A 87 24.62 14.53 -3.94
C ARG A 87 25.36 13.45 -4.72
N GLY A 88 26.62 13.25 -4.34
CA GLY A 88 27.50 12.29 -4.99
C GLY A 88 26.99 10.85 -4.87
N ARG A 89 27.52 9.97 -5.73
CA ARG A 89 27.21 8.53 -5.77
C ARG A 89 27.24 7.87 -4.38
N VAL A 90 28.16 8.28 -3.51
CA VAL A 90 28.32 7.77 -2.14
C VAL A 90 27.06 8.02 -1.28
N TYR A 91 26.46 9.20 -1.39
CA TYR A 91 25.24 9.53 -0.65
C TYR A 91 24.06 8.64 -1.06
N GLU A 92 23.94 8.32 -2.35
CA GLU A 92 22.89 7.41 -2.82
C GLU A 92 23.06 5.99 -2.26
N TRP A 93 24.29 5.49 -2.20
CA TRP A 93 24.58 4.17 -1.61
C TRP A 93 24.32 4.16 -0.11
N GLN A 94 24.78 5.18 0.62
CA GLN A 94 24.52 5.30 2.05
C GLN A 94 23.01 5.36 2.34
N ARG A 95 22.26 6.14 1.57
CA ARG A 95 20.80 6.20 1.66
C ARG A 95 20.18 4.83 1.40
N LEU A 96 20.65 4.11 0.38
CA LEU A 96 20.09 2.80 0.04
C LEU A 96 20.33 1.76 1.13
N VAL A 97 21.52 1.74 1.75
CA VAL A 97 21.84 0.89 2.91
C VAL A 97 20.91 1.24 4.09
N ALA A 98 20.74 2.53 4.39
CA ALA A 98 19.85 2.97 5.46
C ALA A 98 18.37 2.58 5.21
N LEU A 99 17.91 2.59 3.96
CA LEU A 99 16.58 2.12 3.60
C LEU A 99 16.46 0.59 3.69
N ALA A 100 17.50 -0.16 3.31
CA ALA A 100 17.52 -1.62 3.38
C ALA A 100 17.37 -2.12 4.83
N GLN A 101 17.89 -1.41 5.82
CA GLN A 101 17.67 -1.75 7.23
C GLN A 101 16.20 -1.68 7.69
N ARG A 102 15.32 -0.98 6.95
CA ARG A 102 13.93 -0.71 7.38
C ARG A 102 12.86 -1.41 6.53
N HIS A 103 13.17 -1.76 5.28
CA HIS A 103 12.18 -2.21 4.31
C HIS A 103 12.67 -3.40 3.48
N ASP A 104 11.88 -4.48 3.42
CA ASP A 104 12.20 -5.71 2.67
C ASP A 104 12.42 -5.43 1.17
N TYR A 105 11.60 -4.56 0.56
CA TYR A 105 11.80 -4.14 -0.83
C TYR A 105 13.15 -3.44 -1.04
N SER A 106 13.58 -2.63 -0.06
CA SER A 106 14.87 -1.95 -0.12
C SER A 106 16.04 -2.92 0.07
N ARG A 107 15.88 -4.00 0.87
CA ARG A 107 16.85 -5.11 0.97
C ARG A 107 17.01 -5.82 -0.37
N TRP A 108 15.90 -6.18 -1.02
CA TRP A 108 15.94 -6.77 -2.36
C TRP A 108 16.61 -5.84 -3.38
N ARG A 109 16.29 -4.54 -3.35
CA ARG A 109 16.91 -3.55 -4.24
C ARG A 109 18.41 -3.39 -3.99
N LEU A 110 18.85 -3.49 -2.74
CA LEU A 110 20.27 -3.51 -2.37
C LEU A 110 20.96 -4.76 -2.93
N ALA A 111 20.37 -5.94 -2.72
CA ALA A 111 20.86 -7.21 -3.26
C ALA A 111 21.04 -7.14 -4.79
N GLN A 112 20.04 -6.62 -5.50
CA GLN A 112 20.10 -6.46 -6.95
C GLN A 112 21.23 -5.53 -7.38
N ARG A 113 21.38 -4.38 -6.72
CA ARG A 113 22.46 -3.42 -7.05
C ARG A 113 23.85 -3.97 -6.75
N LEU A 114 24.03 -4.67 -5.63
CA LEU A 114 25.29 -5.29 -5.27
C LEU A 114 25.65 -6.42 -6.23
N MET A 115 24.68 -7.25 -6.64
CA MET A 115 24.88 -8.30 -7.64
C MET A 115 25.32 -7.72 -8.99
N ILE A 116 24.68 -6.65 -9.46
CA ILE A 116 25.07 -6.00 -10.71
C ILE A 116 26.48 -5.42 -10.62
N LEU A 117 26.78 -4.69 -9.53
CA LEU A 117 28.10 -4.11 -9.31
C LEU A 117 29.18 -5.20 -9.28
N LEU A 118 28.94 -6.28 -8.55
CA LEU A 118 29.85 -7.42 -8.49
C LEU A 118 30.03 -8.06 -9.88
N ALA A 119 28.94 -8.28 -10.62
CA ALA A 119 29.01 -8.83 -11.96
C ALA A 119 29.82 -7.94 -12.92
N GLU A 120 29.67 -6.62 -12.83
CA GLU A 120 30.45 -5.65 -13.61
C GLU A 120 31.93 -5.72 -13.27
N THR A 121 32.28 -5.79 -11.98
CA THR A 121 33.69 -5.91 -11.55
C THR A 121 34.31 -7.24 -11.99
N MET A 122 33.59 -8.36 -11.88
CA MET A 122 34.04 -9.67 -12.33
C MET A 122 34.21 -9.71 -13.85
N ALA A 123 33.24 -9.18 -14.61
CA ALA A 123 33.32 -9.10 -16.07
C ALA A 123 34.53 -8.28 -16.53
N ALA A 124 34.77 -7.14 -15.89
CA ALA A 124 35.93 -6.30 -16.19
C ALA A 124 37.26 -6.97 -15.84
N ARG A 125 37.33 -7.65 -14.69
CA ARG A 125 38.56 -8.30 -14.20
C ARG A 125 38.91 -9.56 -14.99
N GLU A 126 37.95 -10.44 -15.20
CA GLU A 126 38.16 -11.75 -15.83
C GLU A 126 38.03 -11.70 -17.36
N ARG A 127 37.71 -10.53 -17.94
CA ARG A 127 37.43 -10.33 -19.37
C ARG A 127 36.35 -11.27 -19.90
N VAL A 128 35.33 -11.52 -19.08
CA VAL A 128 34.18 -12.34 -19.43
C VAL A 128 32.98 -11.44 -19.71
N GLU A 129 32.05 -11.90 -20.54
CA GLU A 129 30.80 -11.21 -20.78
C GLU A 129 29.98 -11.02 -19.48
N LEU A 130 29.36 -9.84 -19.31
CA LEU A 130 28.57 -9.51 -18.12
C LEU A 130 27.48 -10.54 -17.81
N ARG A 131 26.88 -11.13 -18.85
CA ARG A 131 25.84 -12.15 -18.71
C ARG A 131 26.37 -13.41 -18.01
N VAL A 132 27.60 -13.83 -18.32
CA VAL A 132 28.22 -15.00 -17.71
C VAL A 132 28.60 -14.71 -16.25
N ALA A 133 29.09 -13.50 -15.96
CA ALA A 133 29.36 -13.08 -14.58
C ALA A 133 28.09 -13.06 -13.72
N ARG A 134 26.98 -12.51 -14.25
CA ARG A 134 25.66 -12.56 -13.58
C ARG A 134 25.18 -13.99 -13.37
N GLN A 135 25.31 -14.84 -14.39
CA GLN A 135 24.90 -16.24 -14.28
C GLN A 135 25.69 -16.96 -13.19
N ARG A 136 27.00 -16.71 -13.09
CA ARG A 136 27.87 -17.30 -12.07
C ARG A 136 27.46 -16.91 -10.64
N ILE A 137 27.09 -15.66 -10.43
CA ILE A 137 26.56 -15.18 -9.13
C ILE A 137 25.20 -15.83 -8.84
N ALA A 138 24.30 -15.86 -9.83
CA ALA A 138 22.97 -16.47 -9.68
C ALA A 138 23.04 -17.98 -9.36
N THR A 139 23.97 -18.71 -9.98
CA THR A 139 24.19 -20.12 -9.68
C THR A 139 24.93 -20.37 -8.37
N GLY A 140 25.44 -19.32 -7.72
CA GLY A 140 26.18 -19.41 -6.46
C GLY A 140 27.61 -19.93 -6.61
N MET A 141 28.17 -19.86 -7.82
CA MET A 141 29.57 -20.22 -8.11
C MET A 141 30.51 -19.06 -7.77
N ILE A 142 30.38 -18.50 -6.57
CA ILE A 142 31.20 -17.43 -6.03
C ILE A 142 31.76 -17.85 -4.67
N ASP A 143 32.99 -17.46 -4.37
CA ASP A 143 33.66 -17.81 -3.13
C ASP A 143 33.22 -16.86 -1.99
N ALA A 144 32.00 -17.09 -1.48
CA ALA A 144 31.40 -16.29 -0.41
C ALA A 144 30.66 -17.18 0.60
N PRO A 145 30.46 -16.72 1.86
CA PRO A 145 29.59 -17.38 2.82
C PRO A 145 28.18 -17.60 2.24
N GLN A 146 27.55 -18.74 2.55
CA GLN A 146 26.27 -19.15 1.93
C GLN A 146 25.17 -18.09 2.08
N ASP A 147 25.08 -17.45 3.25
CA ASP A 147 24.12 -16.38 3.53
C ASP A 147 24.26 -15.21 2.53
N VAL A 148 25.49 -14.83 2.19
CA VAL A 148 25.79 -13.76 1.22
C VAL A 148 25.43 -14.20 -0.19
N VAL A 149 25.69 -15.47 -0.54
CA VAL A 149 25.32 -16.05 -1.85
C VAL A 149 23.80 -16.01 -2.02
N ASP A 150 23.06 -16.44 -1.01
CA ASP A 150 21.59 -16.45 -1.03
C ASP A 150 21.02 -15.03 -1.09
N PHE A 151 21.64 -14.08 -0.38
CA PHE A 151 21.28 -12.66 -0.47
C PHE A 151 21.46 -12.12 -1.89
N LEU A 152 22.61 -12.35 -2.52
CA LEU A 152 22.90 -11.89 -3.88
C LEU A 152 22.02 -12.58 -4.92
N ARG A 153 21.73 -13.87 -4.74
CA ARG A 153 20.81 -14.64 -5.58
C ARG A 153 19.39 -14.08 -5.51
N ALA A 154 18.92 -13.70 -4.32
CA ALA A 154 17.61 -13.05 -4.16
C ALA A 154 17.49 -11.75 -4.97
N GLY A 155 18.61 -11.04 -5.22
CA GLY A 155 18.68 -9.88 -6.10
C GLY A 155 18.65 -10.19 -7.61
N ALA A 156 18.97 -11.43 -8.01
CA ALA A 156 18.87 -11.90 -9.39
C ALA A 156 17.43 -12.32 -9.77
N ASP A 157 16.66 -12.77 -8.78
CA ASP A 157 15.26 -13.16 -8.95
C ASP A 157 14.29 -11.97 -8.94
N SER A 158 13.09 -12.20 -9.49
CA SER A 158 11.99 -11.22 -9.41
C SER A 158 11.56 -11.03 -7.96
N TYR A 159 11.33 -9.78 -7.56
CA TYR A 159 10.87 -9.45 -6.20
C TYR A 159 9.60 -10.24 -5.84
N ARG A 160 9.69 -11.09 -4.82
CA ARG A 160 8.53 -11.76 -4.23
C ARG A 160 8.21 -11.08 -2.89
N PRO A 161 7.10 -10.33 -2.79
CA PRO A 161 6.72 -9.73 -1.52
C PRO A 161 6.48 -10.83 -0.49
N ARG A 162 6.92 -10.57 0.74
CA ARG A 162 6.71 -11.45 1.89
C ARG A 162 5.20 -11.64 2.10
N ARG A 163 4.64 -12.71 1.54
CA ARG A 163 3.23 -13.05 1.73
C ARG A 163 3.12 -13.60 3.15
N SER A 164 2.46 -12.86 4.03
CA SER A 164 2.25 -13.21 5.45
C SER A 164 1.27 -14.37 5.61
N ILE A 165 1.56 -15.51 4.99
CA ILE A 165 0.89 -16.76 5.34
C ILE A 165 1.63 -17.26 6.57
N PHE A 166 0.92 -17.24 7.69
CA PHE A 166 1.33 -17.46 9.08
C PHE A 166 2.16 -18.74 9.39
N LEU A 167 2.61 -19.50 8.39
CA LEU A 167 3.10 -20.88 8.54
C LEU A 167 4.50 -21.14 7.95
N GLN A 168 5.20 -20.15 7.41
CA GLN A 168 6.62 -20.30 7.03
C GLN A 168 7.45 -19.14 7.57
N ARG A 169 7.77 -19.22 8.87
CA ARG A 169 8.93 -18.52 9.45
C ARG A 169 10.20 -19.29 9.06
N GLY A 170 10.47 -19.39 7.76
CA GLY A 170 11.80 -19.74 7.27
C GLY A 170 12.64 -18.47 7.27
N GLU A 171 13.92 -18.59 7.66
CA GLU A 171 14.92 -17.54 7.46
C GLU A 171 14.85 -17.09 6.00
N SER A 172 14.45 -15.83 5.78
CA SER A 172 14.39 -15.28 4.43
C SER A 172 15.82 -15.11 3.95
N ALA A 173 16.13 -15.46 2.70
CA ALA A 173 17.44 -15.22 2.09
C ALA A 173 17.87 -13.74 2.13
N LEU A 174 16.91 -12.83 2.34
CA LEU A 174 17.18 -11.40 2.54
C LEU A 174 17.53 -11.04 3.99
N ASP A 175 17.33 -11.94 4.95
CA ASP A 175 17.48 -11.72 6.39
C ASP A 175 18.92 -11.92 6.90
N VAL A 176 19.86 -11.35 6.15
CA VAL A 176 21.30 -11.43 6.42
C VAL A 176 21.78 -10.09 6.98
N ASP A 177 22.81 -10.14 7.82
CA ASP A 177 23.52 -8.95 8.28
C ASP A 177 24.15 -8.21 7.08
N LEU A 178 23.72 -6.96 6.89
CA LEU A 178 24.14 -6.14 5.75
C LEU A 178 25.63 -5.83 5.81
N ASP A 179 26.21 -5.70 7.00
CA ASP A 179 27.64 -5.40 7.16
C ASP A 179 28.50 -6.59 6.70
N GLN A 180 28.05 -7.81 6.98
CA GLN A 180 28.68 -9.04 6.50
C GLN A 180 28.61 -9.16 4.97
N VAL A 181 27.45 -8.82 4.38
CA VAL A 181 27.26 -8.84 2.92
C VAL A 181 28.17 -7.83 2.23
N VAL A 182 28.22 -6.59 2.72
CA VAL A 182 29.07 -5.54 2.14
C VAL A 182 30.54 -5.93 2.22
N ALA A 183 31.01 -6.42 3.37
CA ALA A 183 32.39 -6.86 3.54
C ALA A 183 32.76 -8.06 2.66
N ALA A 184 31.82 -8.98 2.41
CA ALA A 184 32.06 -10.12 1.52
C ALA A 184 32.12 -9.68 0.04
N VAL A 185 31.21 -8.80 -0.40
CA VAL A 185 31.22 -8.24 -1.76
C VAL A 185 32.50 -7.42 -2.00
N GLU A 186 32.95 -6.65 -1.02
CA GLU A 186 34.20 -5.88 -1.12
C GLU A 186 35.41 -6.80 -1.32
N ARG A 187 35.51 -7.89 -0.54
CA ARG A 187 36.58 -8.90 -0.69
C ARG A 187 36.57 -9.55 -2.08
N LEU A 188 35.40 -9.97 -2.55
CA LEU A 188 35.23 -10.54 -3.88
C LEU A 188 35.62 -9.55 -4.99
N ALA A 189 35.23 -8.28 -4.85
CA ALA A 189 35.57 -7.23 -5.80
C ALA A 189 37.08 -6.91 -5.83
N ARG A 190 37.75 -6.95 -4.67
CA ARG A 190 39.22 -6.80 -4.56
C ARG A 190 39.96 -8.03 -5.08
N GLY A 191 39.29 -9.18 -5.09
CA GLY A 191 39.85 -10.42 -5.59
C GLY A 191 40.78 -11.14 -4.64
N GLU A 192 40.67 -10.83 -3.35
CA GLU A 192 41.27 -11.58 -2.25
C GLU A 192 40.48 -12.88 -2.08
N ASN A 193 40.86 -13.91 -2.84
CA ASN A 193 40.52 -15.29 -2.50
C ASN A 193 41.37 -15.67 -1.28
N ARG A 194 40.74 -16.22 -0.24
CA ARG A 194 41.44 -16.65 0.97
C ARG A 194 42.47 -17.72 0.63
N GLU A 195 43.70 -17.50 1.10
CA GLU A 195 44.54 -18.58 1.64
C GLU A 195 43.86 -19.22 2.87
#